data_AF-A0A2C9A6X5-F1
#
_entry.id   AF-A0A2C9A6X5-F1
#
_cell.length_a   1.000
_cell.length_b   1.000
_cell.length_c   1.000
_cell.angle_alpha   90.00
_cell.angle_beta   90.00
_cell.angle_gamma   90.00
#
_symmetry.space_group_name_H-M   'P 1'
#
loop_
_entity.id
_entity.type
_entity.pdbx_description
1 polymer ?
#
loop_
_entity_poly.entity_id
_entity_poly.type
_entity_poly.pdbx_seq_one_letter_code
_entity_poly.pdbx_strand_id
1 'polypeptide(L)' 'MPFIKKTDGKFTTEDKIKMFQQMGTVGAVIAVVFVILIESGVAGDKTPLAEMGLTAMIVVLAVSLIGSMYFKRKL' A
#
# COMPACT_ATOMS: atom_id res chain seq x y z
N MET A 1 31.53 9.77 -6.83
CA MET A 1 30.61 8.63 -7.00
C MET A 1 29.59 9.01 -8.05
N PRO A 2 29.51 8.31 -9.19
CA PRO A 2 28.54 8.58 -10.25
C PRO A 2 27.15 8.06 -9.83
N PHE A 3 26.10 8.41 -10.59
CA PHE A 3 24.68 8.00 -10.48
C PHE A 3 23.66 8.98 -9.86
N ILE A 4 23.93 10.29 -9.80
CA ILE A 4 22.81 11.24 -9.82
C ILE A 4 22.37 11.38 -11.27
N LYS A 5 21.51 10.44 -11.70
CA LYS A 5 20.82 10.51 -12.99
C LYS A 5 19.94 11.77 -12.92
N LYS A 6 20.27 12.80 -13.71
CA LYS A 6 19.38 13.95 -13.92
C LYS A 6 17.99 13.40 -14.22
N THR A 7 17.04 13.64 -13.34
CA THR A 7 15.62 13.34 -13.56
C THR A 7 15.11 14.33 -14.60
N ASP A 8 15.27 13.99 -15.87
CA ASP A 8 14.56 14.65 -16.97
C ASP A 8 13.07 14.36 -16.83
N GLY A 9 12.39 15.08 -15.92
CA GLY A 9 10.98 15.47 -15.90
C GLY A 9 9.85 14.45 -16.16
N LYS A 10 10.13 13.18 -16.47
CA LYS A 10 9.15 12.19 -16.93
C LYS A 10 9.46 10.86 -16.26
N PHE A 11 8.82 10.62 -15.11
CA PHE A 11 8.76 9.30 -14.49
C PHE A 11 8.28 8.28 -15.54
N THR A 12 9.16 7.35 -15.93
CA THR A 12 8.78 6.25 -16.82
C THR A 12 7.85 5.28 -16.10
N THR A 13 7.03 4.53 -16.83
CA THR A 13 6.08 3.57 -16.23
C THR A 13 6.79 2.50 -15.40
N GLU A 14 7.98 2.08 -15.81
CA GLU A 14 8.80 1.12 -15.06
C GLU A 14 9.31 1.68 -13.73
N ASP A 15 9.73 2.95 -13.72
CA ASP A 15 10.16 3.61 -12.49
C ASP A 15 9.00 3.73 -11.49
N LYS A 16 7.78 4.02 -11.99
CA LYS A 16 6.58 4.04 -11.15
C LYS A 16 6.29 2.67 -10.54
N ILE A 17 6.38 1.60 -11.33
CA ILE A 17 6.12 0.23 -10.83
C ILE A 17 7.13 -0.15 -9.75
N LYS A 18 8.43 0.13 -9.97
CA LYS A 18 9.47 -0.15 -8.96
C LYS A 18 9.27 0.67 -7.69
N MET A 19 8.88 1.93 -7.82
CA MET A 19 8.59 2.80 -6.68
C MET A 19 7.37 2.29 -5.89
N PHE A 20 6.28 1.91 -6.58
CA PHE A 20 5.11 1.30 -5.96
C PHE A 20 5.45 -0.01 -5.23
N GLN A 21 6.29 -0.84 -5.84
CA GLN A 21 6.71 -2.11 -5.23
C GLN A 21 7.53 -1.87 -3.96
N GLN A 22 8.48 -0.93 -3.98
CA GLN A 22 9.26 -0.57 -2.80
C GLN A 22 8.42 0.08 -1.70
N MET A 23 7.50 0.98 -2.05
CA MET A 23 6.60 1.60 -1.07
C MET A 23 5.63 0.58 -0.48
N GLY A 24 5.15 -0.35 -1.29
CA GLY A 24 4.28 -1.45 -0.86
C GLY A 24 4.98 -2.40 0.11
N THR A 25 6.23 -2.80 -0.17
CA THR A 25 6.98 -3.66 0.75
C THR A 25 7.31 -2.97 2.06
N VAL A 26 7.72 -1.70 2.05
CA VAL A 26 7.95 -0.92 3.28
C VAL A 26 6.66 -0.77 4.09
N GLY A 27 5.55 -0.46 3.43
CA GLY A 27 4.23 -0.38 4.07
C GLY A 27 3.79 -1.70 4.72
N ALA A 28 4.05 -2.83 4.06
CA ALA A 28 3.74 -4.15 4.60
C ALA A 28 4.53 -4.47 5.87
N VAL A 29 5.82 -4.15 5.92
CA VAL A 29 6.65 -4.36 7.12
C VAL A 29 6.15 -3.52 8.30
N ILE A 30 5.81 -2.26 8.05
CA ILE A 30 5.26 -1.37 9.08
C ILE A 30 3.92 -1.87 9.60
N ALA A 31 3.05 -2.37 8.71
CA ALA A 31 1.75 -2.94 9.11
C ALA A 31 1.93 -4.14 10.05
N VAL A 32 2.88 -5.04 9.76
CA VAL A 32 3.17 -6.20 10.63
C VAL A 32 3.63 -5.75 12.02
N VAL A 33 4.51 -4.75 12.11
CA VAL A 33 4.97 -4.22 13.39
C VAL A 33 3.81 -3.64 14.21
N PHE A 34 2.89 -2.91 13.57
CA PHE A 34 1.71 -2.38 14.25
C PHE A 34 0.79 -3.47 14.78
N VAL A 35 0.57 -4.55 14.02
CA VAL A 35 -0.25 -5.69 14.48
C VAL A 35 0.39 -6.32 15.72
N ILE A 36 1.70 -6.56 15.71
CA ILE A 36 2.41 -7.11 16.87
C ILE A 36 2.29 -6.19 18.09
N LEU A 37 2.41 -4.87 17.92
CA LEU A 37 2.27 -3.90 19.02
C LEU A 37 0.85 -3.83 19.60
N ILE A 38 -0.18 -4.05 18.78
CA ILE A 38 -1.57 -4.07 19.22
C ILE A 38 -1.89 -5.40 19.91
N GLU A 39 -1.51 -6.53 19.32
CA GLU A 39 -1.76 -7.86 19.89
C GLU A 39 -0.98 -8.11 21.18
N SER A 40 0.23 -7.55 21.32
CA SER A 40 1.01 -7.63 22.57
C SER A 40 0.46 -6.77 23.72
N GLY A 41 -0.65 -6.05 23.51
CA GLY A 41 -1.34 -5.26 24.53
C GLY A 41 -0.69 -3.92 24.86
N VAL A 42 0.50 -3.64 24.32
CA VAL A 42 1.21 -2.35 24.47
C VAL A 42 0.39 -1.20 23.88
N ALA A 43 -0.39 -1.49 22.84
CA ALA A 43 -1.27 -0.52 22.16
C ALA A 43 -2.75 -0.94 22.20
N GLY A 44 -3.23 -1.55 23.29
CA GLY A 44 -4.62 -2.04 23.43
C GLY A 44 -5.71 -0.97 23.21
N ASP A 45 -5.40 0.31 23.38
CA ASP A 45 -6.33 1.42 23.09
C ASP A 45 -6.44 1.76 21.59
N LYS A 46 -5.59 1.18 20.74
CA LYS A 46 -5.56 1.42 19.28
C LYS A 46 -6.24 0.32 18.47
N THR A 47 -6.79 -0.70 19.13
CA THR A 47 -7.64 -1.73 18.52
C THR A 47 -8.74 -1.17 17.60
N PRO A 48 -9.54 -0.15 18.00
CA PRO A 48 -10.54 0.43 17.09
C PRO A 48 -9.92 1.10 15.86
N LEU A 49 -8.71 1.65 15.98
CA LEU A 49 -8.01 2.27 14.85
C LEU A 49 -7.52 1.20 13.85
N ALA A 50 -7.05 0.05 14.35
CA ALA A 50 -6.69 -1.09 13.51
C ALA A 50 -7.91 -1.69 12.78
N GLU A 51 -9.05 -1.83 13.46
CA GLU A 51 -10.30 -2.30 12.85
C GLU A 51 -10.80 -1.36 11.75
N MET A 52 -10.73 -0.05 11.98
CA MET A 52 -11.03 0.96 10.96
C MET A 52 -10.09 0.84 9.76
N GLY A 53 -8.79 0.67 10.00
CA GLY A 53 -7.78 0.47 8.95
C GLY A 53 -8.01 -0.79 8.12
N LEU A 54 -8.33 -1.91 8.79
CA LEU A 54 -8.66 -3.18 8.15
C LEU A 54 -9.91 -3.04 7.26
N THR A 55 -10.95 -2.39 7.78
CA THR A 55 -12.19 -2.14 7.04
C THR A 55 -11.93 -1.29 5.79
N ALA A 56 -11.13 -0.23 5.92
CA ALA A 56 -10.76 0.62 4.78
C ALA A 56 -10.00 -0.17 3.69
N MET A 57 -9.06 -1.06 4.06
CA MET A 57 -8.36 -1.93 3.10
C MET A 57 -9.32 -2.83 2.33
N ILE A 58 -10.27 -3.48 3.02
CA ILE A 58 -11.25 -4.37 2.39
C ILE A 58 -12.10 -3.61 1.37
N VAL A 59 -12.57 -2.40 1.72
CA VAL A 59 -13.36 -1.56 0.80
C VAL A 59 -12.55 -1.17 -0.43
N VAL A 60 -11.30 -0.74 -0.27
CA VAL A 60 -10.43 -0.37 -1.41
C VAL A 60 -10.19 -1.57 -2.33
N LEU A 61 -9.96 -2.76 -1.79
CA LEU A 61 -9.81 -3.98 -2.58
C LEU A 61 -11.09 -4.34 -3.33
N ALA A 62 -12.25 -4.25 -2.68
CA ALA A 62 -13.54 -4.51 -3.31
C ALA A 62 -13.83 -3.55 -4.48
N VAL A 63 -13.63 -2.24 -4.27
CA VAL A 63 -13.82 -1.23 -5.32
C VAL A 63 -12.83 -1.42 -6.46
N SER A 64 -11.57 -1.75 -6.14
CA SER A 64 -10.54 -2.02 -7.16
C SER A 64 -10.86 -3.27 -7.99
N LEU A 65 -11.38 -4.33 -7.37
CA LEU A 65 -11.82 -5.55 -8.05
C LEU A 65 -13.02 -5.27 -8.97
N ILE A 66 -14.03 -4.55 -8.49
CA ILE A 66 -15.20 -4.18 -9.29
C ILE A 66 -14.79 -3.30 -10.47
N GLY A 67 -13.96 -2.30 -10.23
CA GLY A 67 -13.41 -1.44 -11.28
C GLY A 67 -12.63 -2.24 -12.32
N SER A 68 -11.74 -3.13 -11.87
CA SER A 68 -10.98 -4.04 -12.75
C SER A 68 -11.91 -4.89 -13.62
N MET A 69 -12.93 -5.53 -13.03
CA MET A 69 -13.91 -6.33 -13.79
C MET A 69 -14.70 -5.49 -14.80
N TYR A 70 -15.10 -4.27 -14.45
CA TYR A 70 -15.85 -3.38 -15.33
C TYR A 70 -15.00 -2.94 -16.55
N PHE A 71 -13.74 -2.56 -16.32
CA PHE A 71 -12.81 -2.20 -17.40
C PHE A 71 -12.41 -3.41 -18.26
N LYS A 72 -12.25 -4.59 -17.66
CA LYS A 72 -11.97 -5.83 -18.40
C LYS A 72 -13.10 -6.29 -19.32
N ARG A 73 -14.34 -5.83 -19.06
CA ARG A 73 -15.52 -6.17 -19.86
C ARG A 73 -15.73 -5.23 -21.06
N LYS A 74 -14.99 -4.12 -21.10
CA LYS A 74 -15.12 -3.05 -22.10
C LYS A 74 -13.96 -2.99 -23.12
N LEU A 75 -12.92 -3.81 -22.90
CA LEU A 75 -11.80 -4.11 -23.80
C LEU A 75 -12.02 -5.49 -24.41
#